data_AF-A0A2W7J0E2-F1
#
_entry.id   AF-A0A2W7J0E2-F1
#
_cell.length_a   1.000
_cell.length_b   1.000
_cell.length_c   1.000
_cell.angle_alpha   90.00
_cell.angle_beta   90.00
_cell.angle_gamma   90.00
#
_symmetry.space_group_name_H-M   'P 1'
#
loop_
_entity.id
_entity.type
_entity.pdbx_description
1 polymer ?
#
loop_
_entity_poly.entity_id
_entity_poly.type
_entity_poly.pdbx_seq_one_letter_code
_entity_poly.pdbx_strand_id
1 'polypeptide(L)'
;MDPLSLSLFAWQASMVFALRSASLAFDPMTASSRLADMAAEKHTAFTAGWFDAAAAMASGARPDQVAAAAIAPSRRQVAANARHLTRS
;
A
#
# COMPACT_ATOMS: atom_id res chain seq x y z
N MET A 1 -7.76 -15.96 3.56
CA MET A 1 -8.03 -14.74 2.77
C MET A 1 -9.05 -15.10 1.71
N ASP A 2 -10.06 -14.25 1.49
CA ASP A 2 -11.09 -14.48 0.46
C ASP A 2 -10.51 -14.20 -0.95
N PRO A 3 -10.61 -15.13 -1.91
CA PRO A 3 -10.14 -14.95 -3.29
C PRO A 3 -10.64 -13.66 -3.97
N LEU A 4 -11.88 -13.26 -3.73
CA LEU A 4 -12.45 -12.03 -4.31
C LEU A 4 -11.75 -10.78 -3.77
N SER A 5 -11.43 -10.78 -2.47
CA SER A 5 -10.72 -9.68 -1.83
C SER A 5 -9.28 -9.51 -2.36
N LEU A 6 -8.65 -10.62 -2.76
CA LEU A 6 -7.31 -10.62 -3.37
C LEU A 6 -7.37 -10.05 -4.79
N SER A 7 -8.34 -10.48 -5.59
CA SER A 7 -8.53 -10.01 -6.97
C SER A 7 -8.87 -8.52 -7.03
N LEU A 8 -9.75 -8.03 -6.14
CA LEU A 8 -10.06 -6.61 -6.04
C LEU A 8 -8.82 -5.79 -5.64
N PHE A 9 -8.02 -6.29 -4.70
CA PHE A 9 -6.77 -5.65 -4.31
C PHE A 9 -5.78 -5.59 -5.48
N ALA A 10 -5.60 -6.70 -6.20
CA ALA A 10 -4.71 -6.77 -7.36
C ALA A 10 -5.15 -5.82 -8.48
N TRP A 11 -6.46 -5.72 -8.73
CA TRP A 11 -7.02 -4.77 -9.69
C TRP A 11 -6.75 -3.31 -9.29
N GLN A 12 -7.04 -2.96 -8.04
CA GLN A 12 -6.77 -1.61 -7.52
C GLN A 12 -5.29 -1.25 -7.57
N ALA A 13 -4.41 -2.18 -7.18
CA ALA A 13 -2.97 -1.99 -7.25
C ALA A 13 -2.48 -1.75 -8.69
N SER A 14 -3.01 -2.52 -9.65
CA SER A 14 -2.69 -2.38 -11.07
C SER A 14 -3.11 -1.01 -11.63
N MET A 15 -4.31 -0.53 -11.27
CA MET A 15 -4.80 0.79 -11.67
C MET A 15 -3.95 1.93 -11.08
N VAL A 16 -3.62 1.87 -9.79
CA VAL A 16 -2.75 2.88 -9.13
C VAL A 16 -1.38 2.94 -9.79
N PHE A 17 -0.80 1.77 -10.10
CA PHE A 17 0.49 1.69 -10.78
C PHE A 17 0.45 2.30 -12.18
N ALA A 18 -0.58 1.97 -12.97
CA ALA A 18 -0.75 2.50 -14.32
C ALA A 18 -0.90 4.04 -14.30
N LEU A 19 -1.75 4.58 -13.42
CA LEU A 19 -1.98 6.02 -13.31
C LEU A 19 -0.74 6.77 -12.81
N ARG A 20 -0.02 6.25 -11.81
CA ARG A 20 1.24 6.86 -11.36
C ARG A 20 2.31 6.81 -12.46
N SER A 21 2.41 5.71 -13.20
CA SER A 21 3.34 5.59 -14.33
C SER A 21 3.03 6.58 -15.44
N ALA A 22 1.74 6.77 -15.78
CA ALA A 22 1.30 7.79 -16.71
C ALA A 22 1.63 9.21 -16.21
N SER A 23 1.39 9.51 -14.93
CA SER A 23 1.69 10.84 -14.36
C SER A 23 3.18 11.19 -14.41
N LEU A 24 4.06 10.20 -14.27
CA LEU A 24 5.51 10.39 -14.42
C LEU A 24 5.91 10.64 -15.87
N ALA A 25 5.25 9.99 -16.83
CA ALA A 25 5.52 10.16 -18.24
C ALA A 25 5.08 11.55 -18.75
N PHE A 26 3.98 12.09 -18.22
CA PHE A 26 3.44 13.39 -18.64
C PHE A 26 4.03 14.59 -17.91
N ASP A 27 4.62 14.40 -16.72
CA ASP A 27 5.23 15.48 -15.93
C ASP A 27 6.61 15.03 -15.40
N PRO A 28 7.63 15.03 -16.28
CA PRO A 28 8.97 14.55 -15.93
C PRO A 28 9.71 15.49 -14.97
N MET A 29 9.33 16.78 -14.91
CA MET A 29 9.99 17.77 -14.04
C MET A 29 9.72 17.50 -12.55
N THR A 30 8.57 16.92 -12.21
CA THR A 30 8.22 16.53 -10.84
C THR A 30 8.38 15.03 -10.57
N ALA A 31 8.84 14.25 -11.55
CA ALA A 31 8.94 12.80 -11.43
C ALA A 31 9.87 12.36 -10.29
N SER A 32 11.01 13.04 -10.09
CA SER A 32 11.97 12.71 -9.05
C SER A 32 11.43 12.95 -7.64
N SER A 33 10.78 14.10 -7.39
CA SER A 33 10.15 14.40 -6.10
C SER A 33 8.97 13.46 -5.84
N ARG A 34 8.12 13.21 -6.84
CA ARG A 34 7.02 12.24 -6.72
C ARG A 34 7.53 10.84 -6.41
N LEU A 35 8.62 10.39 -7.04
CA LEU A 35 9.25 9.09 -6.74
C LEU A 35 9.80 9.02 -5.32
N ALA A 36 10.42 10.10 -4.83
CA ALA A 36 10.88 10.19 -3.45
C ALA A 36 9.72 10.11 -2.46
N ASP A 37 8.60 10.79 -2.73
CA ASP A 37 7.38 10.70 -1.93
C ASP A 37 6.84 9.27 -1.91
N MET A 38 6.81 8.56 -3.06
CA MET A 38 6.37 7.15 -3.08
C MET A 38 7.31 6.24 -2.29
N ALA A 39 8.61 6.51 -2.32
CA ALA A 39 9.59 5.74 -1.57
C ALA A 39 9.39 5.95 -0.06
N ALA A 40 9.13 7.19 0.36
CA ALA A 40 8.77 7.53 1.73
C ALA A 40 7.47 6.83 2.15
N GLU A 41 6.42 6.85 1.32
CA GLU A 41 5.15 6.15 1.56
C GLU A 41 5.37 4.65 1.82
N LYS A 42 6.23 3.98 1.03
CA LYS A 42 6.57 2.56 1.22
C LYS A 42 7.28 2.32 2.54
N HIS A 43 8.23 3.18 2.91
CA HIS A 43 8.98 3.04 4.16
C HIS A 43 8.09 3.26 5.39
N THR A 44 7.19 4.24 5.34
CA THR A 44 6.19 4.47 6.40
C THR A 44 5.22 3.30 6.54
N ALA A 45 4.70 2.76 5.43
CA ALA A 45 3.81 1.60 5.47
C ALA A 45 4.51 0.34 6.01
N PHE A 46 5.78 0.13 5.63
CA PHE A 46 6.59 -0.97 6.13
C PHE A 46 6.87 -0.87 7.63
N THR A 47 7.31 0.30 8.11
CA THR A 47 7.58 0.53 9.53
C THR A 47 6.32 0.39 10.39
N ALA A 48 5.19 0.93 9.93
CA ALA A 48 3.90 0.70 10.58
C ALA A 48 3.53 -0.79 10.63
N GLY A 49 3.72 -1.52 9.53
CA GLY A 49 3.47 -2.97 9.47
C GLY A 49 4.37 -3.76 10.41
N TRP A 50 5.62 -3.33 10.57
CA TRP A 50 6.55 -3.94 11.52
C TRP A 50 6.09 -3.77 12.96
N PHE A 51 5.66 -2.57 13.36
CA PHE A 51 5.12 -2.32 14.70
C PHE A 51 3.81 -3.09 14.95
N ASP A 52 2.89 -3.10 13.99
CA ASP A 52 1.63 -3.85 14.09
C ASP A 52 1.88 -5.36 14.21
N ALA A 53 2.84 -5.90 13.45
CA ALA A 53 3.25 -7.30 13.54
C ALA A 53 3.94 -7.62 14.87
N ALA A 54 4.84 -6.75 15.34
CA ALA A 54 5.52 -6.92 16.62
C ALA A 54 4.51 -6.89 17.79
N ALA A 55 3.53 -5.99 17.75
CA ALA A 55 2.45 -5.92 18.73
C ALA A 55 1.60 -7.19 18.72
N ALA A 56 1.22 -7.70 17.54
CA ALA A 56 0.47 -8.95 17.41
C ALA A 56 1.26 -10.16 17.93
N MET A 57 2.56 -10.22 17.64
CA MET A 57 3.43 -11.27 18.16
C MET A 57 3.53 -11.19 19.69
N ALA A 58 3.71 -9.99 20.25
CA ALA A 58 3.76 -9.78 21.70
C ALA A 58 2.45 -10.15 22.41
N SER A 59 1.30 -10.02 21.74
CA SER A 59 0.00 -10.46 22.26
C SER A 59 -0.25 -11.97 22.12
N GLY A 60 0.74 -12.75 21.65
CA GLY A 60 0.60 -14.20 21.43
C GLY A 60 -0.31 -14.55 20.24
N ALA A 61 -0.46 -13.65 19.27
CA ALA A 61 -1.28 -13.91 18.09
C ALA A 61 -0.68 -15.03 17.24
N ARG A 62 -1.54 -15.75 16.52
CA ARG A 62 -1.10 -16.82 15.61
C ARG A 62 -0.29 -16.25 14.45
N PRO A 63 0.63 -17.02 13.84
CA PRO A 63 1.45 -16.55 12.72
C PRO A 63 0.65 -15.95 11.55
N ASP A 64 -0.54 -16.50 11.26
CA ASP A 64 -1.44 -15.97 10.22
C ASP A 64 -2.00 -14.58 10.57
N GLN A 65 -2.20 -14.29 11.85
CA GLN A 65 -2.69 -13.00 12.35
C GLN A 65 -1.56 -11.96 12.37
N VAL A 66 -0.33 -12.38 12.71
CA VAL A 66 0.87 -11.53 12.64
C VAL A 66 1.14 -11.10 11.19
N ALA A 67 1.06 -12.03 10.24
CA ALA A 67 1.19 -11.72 8.82
C ALA A 67 0.07 -10.78 8.32
N ALA A 68 -1.17 -10.97 8.78
CA ALA A 68 -2.27 -10.07 8.46
C ALA A 68 -2.04 -8.66 9.02
N ALA A 69 -1.52 -8.54 10.24
CA ALA A 69 -1.15 -7.26 10.86
C ALA A 69 -0.03 -6.55 10.09
N ALA A 70 1.00 -7.29 9.65
CA ALA A 70 2.11 -6.74 8.86
C ALA A 70 1.66 -6.10 7.54
N ILE A 71 0.64 -6.67 6.89
CA ILE A 71 0.19 -6.23 5.55
C ILE A 71 -0.94 -5.18 5.64
N ALA A 72 -1.60 -5.03 6.79
CA ALA A 72 -2.74 -4.16 6.96
C ALA A 72 -2.47 -2.68 6.59
N PRO A 73 -1.33 -2.06 6.95
CA PRO A 73 -1.03 -0.67 6.60
C PRO A 73 -0.93 -0.46 5.08
N SER A 74 -0.26 -1.37 4.36
CA SER A 74 -0.15 -1.33 2.90
C SER A 74 -1.53 -1.42 2.22
N ARG A 75 -2.44 -2.25 2.75
CA ARG A 75 -3.82 -2.34 2.21
C ARG A 75 -4.61 -1.05 2.40
N ARG A 76 -4.47 -0.40 3.56
CA ARG A 76 -5.11 0.90 3.83
C ARG A 76 -4.61 1.98 2.87
N GLN A 77 -3.30 2.02 2.61
CA GLN A 77 -2.71 2.99 1.69
C GLN A 77 -3.19 2.78 0.25
N VAL A 78 -3.23 1.52 -0.24
CA VAL A 78 -3.75 1.21 -1.59
C VAL A 78 -5.22 1.61 -1.71
N ALA A 79 -6.05 1.33 -0.70
CA ALA A 79 -7.45 1.73 -0.70
C ALA A 79 -7.63 3.26 -0.67
N ALA A 80 -6.80 3.98 0.09
CA ALA A 80 -6.80 5.44 0.13
C ALA A 80 -6.40 6.04 -1.23
N ASN A 81 -5.32 5.53 -1.83
CA ASN A 81 -4.86 5.96 -3.16
C ASN A 81 -5.90 5.67 -4.24
N ALA A 82 -6.53 4.49 -4.22
CA ALA A 82 -7.60 4.15 -5.14
C ALA A 82 -8.79 5.12 -5.02
N ARG A 83 -9.21 5.47 -3.79
CA ARG A 83 -10.30 6.45 -3.55
C ARG A 83 -9.94 7.86 -4.00
N HIS A 84 -8.69 8.26 -3.80
CA HIS A 84 -8.22 9.57 -4.25
C HIS A 84 -8.25 9.66 -5.78
N LEU A 85 -7.77 8.62 -6.46
CA LEU A 85 -7.71 8.55 -7.91
C LEU A 85 -9.08 8.36 -8.58
N THR A 86 -10.06 7.75 -7.92
CA THR A 86 -11.43 7.60 -8.47
C THR A 86 -12.36 8.78 -8.19
N ARG A 87 -11.97 9.71 -7.30
CA ARG A 87 -12.69 10.99 -7.07
C ARG A 87 -12.11 12.18 -7.83
N SER A 88 -10.92 12.03 -8.41
CA SER A 88 -10.24 13.04 -9.23
C SER A 88 -10.76 12.97 -10.66
#